data_AF-A0A504C2G0-F1
#
_entry.id   AF-A0A504C2G0-F1
#
_cell.length_a   1.000
_cell.length_b   1.000
_cell.length_c   1.000
_cell.angle_alpha   90.00
_cell.angle_beta   90.00
_cell.angle_gamma   90.00
#
_symmetry.space_group_name_H-M   'P 1'
#
loop_
_entity.id
_entity.type
_entity.pdbx_description
1 polymer ?
#
loop_
_entity_poly.entity_id
_entity_poly.type
_entity_poly.pdbx_seq_one_letter_code
_entity_poly.pdbx_strand_id
1 'polypeptide(L)'
;MGIFMSLHALAAHRGDGLRPELARLLQARACLDAVGIADLQLYNGKGIEQAGPNPVGDVEGTQANVTHFPVRQKATDLRRRR
;
A
#
# COMPACT_ATOMS: atom_id res chain seq x y z
N MET A 1 5.60 19.30 -8.67
CA MET A 1 6.66 18.62 -7.87
C MET A 1 8.05 18.55 -8.54
N GLY A 2 8.27 19.10 -9.76
CA GLY A 2 9.52 18.87 -10.51
C GLY A 2 10.72 19.76 -10.15
N ILE A 3 10.51 21.02 -9.79
CA ILE A 3 11.59 22.03 -9.71
C ILE A 3 12.60 21.73 -8.60
N PHE A 4 12.15 21.30 -7.42
CA PHE A 4 13.06 20.98 -6.31
C PHE A 4 13.88 19.72 -6.58
N MET A 5 13.30 18.72 -7.25
CA MET A 5 14.04 17.50 -7.62
C MET A 5 15.02 17.75 -8.76
N SER A 6 14.70 18.62 -9.72
CA SER A 6 15.65 19.02 -10.76
C SER A 6 16.82 19.83 -10.20
N LEU A 7 16.56 20.72 -9.23
CA LEU A 7 17.61 21.47 -8.53
C LEU A 7 18.47 20.54 -7.66
N HIS A 8 17.86 19.58 -6.96
CA HIS A 8 18.58 18.53 -6.24
C HIS A 8 19.52 17.76 -7.18
N ALA A 9 19.05 17.31 -8.34
CA ALA A 9 19.88 16.58 -9.30
C ALA A 9 21.07 17.41 -9.79
N LEU A 10 20.87 18.70 -10.07
CA LEU A 10 21.93 19.63 -10.47
C LEU A 10 22.97 19.87 -9.35
N ALA A 11 22.50 20.04 -8.11
CA ALA A 11 23.34 20.35 -6.95
C ALA A 11 24.02 19.12 -6.34
N ALA A 12 23.41 17.94 -6.46
CA ALA A 12 23.94 16.68 -5.93
C ALA A 12 25.31 16.33 -6.49
N HIS A 13 25.56 16.65 -7.77
CA HIS A 13 26.87 16.48 -8.39
C HIS A 13 28.00 17.30 -7.72
N ARG A 14 27.65 18.36 -6.98
CA ARG A 14 28.60 19.21 -6.25
C ARG A 14 28.64 18.93 -4.75
N GLY A 15 27.82 17.98 -4.26
CA GLY A 15 27.68 17.71 -2.83
C GLY A 15 26.66 18.60 -2.12
N ASP A 16 26.12 19.62 -2.78
CA ASP A 16 25.11 20.55 -2.25
C ASP A 16 23.67 20.05 -2.45
N GLY A 17 23.50 18.76 -2.74
CA GLY A 17 22.19 18.15 -2.89
C GLY A 17 21.40 18.17 -1.59
N LEU A 18 20.06 18.13 -1.72
CA LEU A 18 19.18 17.85 -0.58
C LEU A 18 19.66 16.66 0.26
N ARG A 19 19.47 16.79 1.57
CA ARG A 19 19.66 15.69 2.50
C ARG A 19 18.84 14.46 2.09
N PRO A 20 19.35 13.23 2.26
CA PRO A 20 18.67 12.02 1.84
C PRO A 20 17.25 11.87 2.41
N GLU A 21 17.04 12.28 3.66
CA GLU A 21 15.74 12.18 4.33
C GLU A 21 14.71 13.10 3.68
N LEU A 22 15.12 14.31 3.28
CA LEU A 22 14.25 15.27 2.60
C LEU A 22 13.99 14.86 1.15
N ALA A 23 15.01 14.37 0.44
CA ALA A 23 14.84 13.84 -0.92
C ALA A 23 13.82 12.69 -0.93
N ARG A 24 13.94 11.75 0.01
CA ARG A 24 12.99 10.64 0.17
C ARG A 24 11.58 11.12 0.47
N LEU A 25 11.43 12.14 1.32
CA LEU A 25 10.12 12.71 1.65
C LEU A 25 9.47 13.37 0.44
N LEU A 26 10.22 14.16 -0.33
CA LEU A 26 9.72 14.79 -1.56
C LEU A 26 9.32 13.75 -2.61
N GLN A 27 10.09 12.66 -2.73
CA GLN A 27 9.77 11.57 -3.64
C GLN A 27 8.48 10.86 -3.20
N ALA A 28 8.35 10.52 -1.92
CA ALA A 28 7.14 9.93 -1.36
C ALA A 28 5.93 10.85 -1.54
N ARG A 29 6.10 12.16 -1.37
CA ARG A 29 5.04 13.14 -1.59
C ARG A 29 4.62 13.19 -3.05
N ALA A 30 5.58 13.22 -3.99
CA ALA A 30 5.27 13.19 -5.41
C ALA A 30 4.55 11.90 -5.82
N CYS A 31 4.85 10.77 -5.18
CA CYS A 31 4.12 9.53 -5.39
C CYS A 31 2.64 9.65 -4.99
N LEU A 32 2.28 10.43 -3.96
CA LEU A 32 0.88 10.60 -3.56
C LEU A 32 0.04 11.36 -4.59
N ASP A 33 0.69 12.18 -5.43
CA ASP A 33 0.03 12.91 -6.53
C ASP A 33 -0.08 12.05 -7.81
N ALA A 34 0.33 10.77 -7.77
CA ALA A 34 0.29 9.88 -8.93
C ALA A 34 -1.15 9.45 -9.30
N VAL A 35 -1.35 9.21 -10.61
CA VAL A 35 -2.63 8.74 -11.15
C VAL A 35 -3.00 7.40 -10.51
N GLY A 36 -4.20 7.32 -9.93
CA GLY A 36 -4.71 6.11 -9.27
C GLY A 36 -4.63 6.12 -7.74
N ILE A 37 -4.04 7.15 -7.14
CA ILE A 37 -4.10 7.34 -5.67
C ILE A 37 -5.27 8.26 -5.34
N ALA A 38 -6.23 7.70 -4.62
CA ALA A 38 -7.43 8.39 -4.16
C ALA A 38 -7.26 8.83 -2.71
N ASP A 39 -7.56 10.10 -2.41
CA ASP A 39 -7.59 10.60 -1.04
C ASP A 39 -8.89 10.14 -0.34
N LEU A 40 -8.80 9.07 0.43
CA LEU A 40 -9.94 8.47 1.14
C LEU A 40 -10.69 9.47 2.04
N GLN A 41 -10.03 10.49 2.60
CA GLN A 41 -10.72 11.49 3.42
C GLN A 41 -11.67 12.34 2.58
N LEU A 42 -11.27 12.66 1.35
CA LEU A 42 -12.08 13.37 0.37
C LEU A 42 -13.25 12.51 -0.15
N TYR A 43 -13.12 11.18 -0.17
CA TYR A 43 -14.17 10.24 -0.54
C TYR A 43 -15.16 9.94 0.61
N ASN A 44 -14.68 9.83 1.84
CA ASN A 44 -15.52 9.59 3.03
C ASN A 44 -16.48 10.75 3.31
N GLY A 45 -16.03 12.00 3.13
CA GLY A 45 -16.90 13.19 3.27
C GLY A 45 -17.98 13.31 2.19
N LYS A 46 -17.87 12.55 1.08
CA LYS A 46 -18.86 12.50 -0.01
C LYS A 46 -19.88 11.37 0.15
N GLY A 47 -19.87 10.66 1.28
CA GLY A 47 -20.77 9.54 1.53
C GLY A 47 -20.48 8.32 0.66
N ILE A 48 -19.27 8.22 0.09
CA ILE A 48 -18.82 7.02 -0.64
C ILE A 48 -18.32 6.03 0.42
N GLU A 49 -19.26 5.41 1.12
CA GLU A 49 -18.97 4.19 1.87
C GLU A 49 -18.52 3.13 0.86
N GLN A 50 -17.29 2.63 1.00
CA GLN A 50 -16.87 1.44 0.27
C GLN A 50 -17.63 0.23 0.85
N ALA A 51 -18.91 0.14 0.56
CA ALA A 51 -19.81 -0.94 0.96
C ALA A 51 -19.81 -2.06 -0.08
N GLY A 52 -18.64 -2.41 -0.61
CA GLY A 52 -18.48 -3.73 -1.19
C GLY A 52 -18.59 -4.75 -0.06
N PRO A 53 -19.34 -5.86 -0.22
CA PRO A 53 -19.33 -6.92 0.78
C PRO A 53 -17.88 -7.29 1.05
N ASN A 54 -17.46 -7.19 2.32
CA ASN A 54 -16.18 -7.74 2.74
C ASN A 54 -16.20 -9.21 2.30
N PRO A 55 -15.22 -9.73 1.55
CA PRO A 55 -15.30 -11.08 1.01
C PRO A 55 -15.52 -12.03 2.18
N VAL A 56 -16.74 -12.54 2.29
CA VAL A 56 -17.08 -13.58 3.24
C VAL A 56 -16.43 -14.84 2.68
N GLY A 57 -15.39 -15.31 3.36
CA GLY A 57 -14.77 -16.58 3.05
C GLY A 57 -15.72 -17.69 3.43
N ASP A 58 -16.76 -17.90 2.63
CA ASP A 58 -17.60 -19.08 2.72
C ASP A 58 -17.96 -19.52 1.30
N VAL A 59 -17.02 -20.26 0.72
CA VAL A 59 -17.26 -21.01 -0.50
C VAL A 59 -16.97 -22.46 -0.14
N GLU A 60 -17.97 -23.17 0.41
CA GLU A 60 -18.03 -24.63 0.41
C GLU A 60 -18.21 -25.17 -1.02
N GLY A 61 -17.32 -24.76 -1.91
CA GLY A 61 -17.28 -25.16 -3.28
C GLY A 61 -15.84 -25.19 -3.67
N THR A 62 -15.21 -26.36 -3.52
CA THR A 62 -13.90 -26.66 -4.07
C THR A 62 -13.98 -26.50 -5.59
N GLN A 63 -13.82 -25.27 -6.08
CA GLN A 63 -13.65 -25.03 -7.50
C GLN A 63 -12.25 -25.53 -7.83
N ALA A 64 -12.18 -26.64 -8.57
CA ALA A 64 -10.95 -27.39 -8.88
C ALA A 64 -9.83 -26.54 -9.52
N ASN A 65 -10.10 -25.29 -9.88
CA ASN A 65 -9.22 -24.41 -10.65
C ASN A 65 -8.84 -23.11 -9.89
N VAL A 66 -9.20 -22.97 -8.61
CA VAL A 66 -8.87 -21.77 -7.81
C VAL A 66 -7.79 -22.09 -6.79
N THR A 67 -6.64 -21.42 -6.90
CA THR A 67 -5.57 -21.48 -5.90
C THR A 67 -5.94 -20.62 -4.70
N HIS A 68 -6.21 -21.24 -3.55
CA HIS A 68 -6.45 -20.52 -2.31
C HIS A 68 -5.15 -19.91 -1.77
N PHE A 69 -5.22 -18.67 -1.30
CA PHE A 69 -4.13 -18.04 -0.57
C PHE A 69 -3.88 -18.79 0.74
N PRO A 70 -2.62 -19.07 1.12
CA PRO A 70 -2.32 -19.86 2.31
C PRO A 70 -2.76 -19.10 3.56
N VAL A 71 -3.85 -19.55 4.17
CA VAL A 71 -4.26 -19.12 5.51
C VAL A 71 -3.21 -19.64 6.48
N ARG A 72 -2.50 -18.75 7.17
CA ARG A 72 -1.61 -19.12 8.29
C ARG A 72 -2.44 -19.86 9.35
N GLN A 73 -2.32 -21.18 9.40
CA GLN A 73 -2.89 -21.98 10.47
C GLN A 73 -2.20 -21.58 11.79
N LYS A 74 -2.98 -21.10 12.75
CA LYS A 74 -2.49 -20.81 14.10
C LYS A 74 -2.11 -22.14 14.77
N ALA A 75 -0.86 -22.26 15.18
CA ALA A 75 -0.27 -23.48 15.73
C ALA A 75 -0.70 -23.77 17.18
N THR A 76 -1.98 -24.08 17.43
CA THR A 76 -2.45 -24.35 18.80
C THR A 76 -3.10 -25.71 19.05
N ASP A 77 -3.36 -26.55 18.05
CA ASP A 77 -4.08 -27.83 18.29
C ASP A 77 -3.20 -29.10 18.35
N LEU A 78 -1.87 -28.99 18.31
CA LEU A 78 -0.96 -30.15 18.37
C LEU A 78 -0.56 -30.61 19.80
N ARG A 79 -1.25 -30.16 20.86
CA ARG A 79 -0.90 -30.48 22.26
C ARG A 79 -1.95 -31.20 23.10
N ARG A 80 -2.95 -31.84 22.50
CA ARG A 80 -3.86 -32.75 23.23
C ARG A 80 -4.05 -34.05 22.48
N ARG A 81 -3.05 -34.94 22.58
CA ARG A 81 -3.18 -36.40 22.49
C ARG A 81 -1.81 -37.01 22.82
N ARG A 82 -1.56 -37.19 24.11
CA ARG A 82 -0.71 -38.24 24.66
C ARG A 82 -1.57 -39.06 25.59
#